data_AF-A0A1J5E0R8-F1
#
_entry.id   AF-A0A1J5E0R8-F1
#
_cell.length_a   1.000
_cell.length_b   1.000
_cell.length_c   1.000
_cell.angle_alpha   90.00
_cell.angle_beta   90.00
_cell.angle_gamma   90.00
#
_symmetry.space_group_name_H-M   'P 1'
#
loop_
_entity.id
_entity.type
_entity.pdbx_description
1 polymer ?
#
loop_
_entity_poly.entity_id
_entity_poly.type
_entity_poly.pdbx_seq_one_letter_code
_entity_poly.pdbx_strand_id
1 'polypeptide(L)'
;MYAGTRSLVKDMHAVGDDEPIEAGMVFDQGGSPGHAVMILDVAGSEDGRRVALVGQGYMPAQEMHVLEDQGAHVLDGVWFLLPGPGESLDTPSWKPFERSALLRF
;
A
#
# COMPACT_ATOMS: atom_id res chain seq x y z
N MET A 1 -22.15 -4.81 10.73
CA MET A 1 -20.76 -5.14 10.34
C MET A 1 -20.46 -4.31 9.08
N TYR A 2 -19.68 -3.24 9.21
CA TYR A 2 -19.24 -2.44 8.07
C TYR A 2 -17.80 -2.86 7.77
N ALA A 3 -17.52 -3.31 6.56
CA ALA A 3 -16.23 -3.89 6.17
C ALA A 3 -15.69 -3.27 4.87
N GLY A 4 -15.96 -1.98 4.66
CA GLY A 4 -15.40 -1.21 3.54
C GLY A 4 -14.26 -0.31 4.00
N THR A 5 -13.49 0.22 3.05
CA THR A 5 -12.37 1.16 3.30
C THR A 5 -12.78 2.34 4.18
N ARG A 6 -13.99 2.88 3.98
CA ARG A 6 -14.52 4.00 4.78
C ARG A 6 -14.64 3.71 6.29
N SER A 7 -14.94 2.46 6.67
CA SER A 7 -14.94 2.04 8.08
C SER A 7 -13.55 1.64 8.53
N LEU A 8 -12.78 0.95 7.68
CA LEU A 8 -11.44 0.45 8.01
C LEU A 8 -10.48 1.57 8.41
N VAL A 9 -10.45 2.69 7.69
CA VAL A 9 -9.64 3.88 8.06
C VAL A 9 -9.89 4.38 9.49
N LYS A 10 -11.10 4.19 10.02
CA LYS A 10 -11.46 4.66 11.38
C LYS A 10 -11.03 3.71 12.49
N ASP A 11 -10.84 2.43 12.14
CA ASP A 11 -10.54 1.35 13.08
C ASP A 11 -9.03 1.03 13.13
N MET A 12 -8.20 1.79 12.41
CA MET A 12 -6.74 1.62 12.31
C MET A 12 -5.98 2.86 12.81
N HIS A 13 -4.70 2.68 13.11
CA HIS A 13 -3.78 3.72 13.54
C HIS A 13 -2.95 4.24 12.37
N ALA A 14 -2.86 5.56 12.22
CA ALA A 14 -1.95 6.18 11.26
C ALA A 14 -0.48 5.90 11.63
N VAL A 15 0.35 5.67 10.61
CA VAL A 15 1.79 5.47 10.74
C VAL A 15 2.50 6.77 10.39
N GLY A 16 3.34 7.29 11.29
CA GLY A 16 4.08 8.54 11.08
C GLY A 16 4.98 8.49 9.86
N ASP A 17 5.27 9.64 9.24
CA ASP A 17 6.13 9.73 8.05
C ASP A 17 7.59 9.35 8.35
N ASP A 18 8.02 9.49 9.61
CA ASP A 18 9.34 9.10 10.11
C ASP A 18 9.44 7.61 10.48
N GLU A 19 8.32 6.91 10.56
CA GLU A 19 8.29 5.47 10.84
C GLU A 19 8.54 4.64 9.56
N PRO A 20 9.25 3.51 9.66
CA PRO A 20 9.45 2.63 8.51
C PRO A 20 8.13 1.98 8.09
N ILE A 21 7.95 1.84 6.77
CA ILE A 21 6.88 1.00 6.22
C ILE A 21 7.26 -0.46 6.43
N GLU A 22 6.35 -1.29 6.95
CA GLU A 22 6.60 -2.69 7.28
C GLU A 22 5.50 -3.59 6.69
N ALA A 23 5.79 -4.89 6.59
CA ALA A 23 4.80 -5.89 6.19
C ALA A 23 3.60 -5.90 7.16
N GLY A 24 2.40 -6.11 6.61
CA GLY A 24 1.13 -6.07 7.32
C GLY A 24 0.51 -4.67 7.46
N MET A 25 1.24 -3.60 7.11
CA MET A 25 0.65 -2.26 6.99
C MET A 25 -0.22 -2.14 5.73
N VAL A 26 -1.17 -1.21 5.76
CA VAL A 26 -2.17 -1.02 4.71
C VAL A 26 -2.18 0.43 4.27
N PHE A 27 -2.09 0.67 2.97
CA PHE A 27 -2.45 1.95 2.39
C PHE A 27 -3.95 1.94 2.11
N ASP A 28 -4.71 2.83 2.76
CA ASP A 28 -6.16 2.89 2.60
C ASP A 28 -6.62 4.31 2.25
N GLN A 29 -7.28 4.43 1.09
CA GLN A 29 -8.05 5.61 0.72
C GLN A 29 -9.53 5.34 0.94
N GLY A 30 -9.97 5.62 2.17
CA GLY A 30 -11.36 5.50 2.59
C GLY A 30 -12.33 6.23 1.64
N GLY A 31 -13.43 5.57 1.27
CA GLY A 31 -14.38 6.17 0.34
C GLY A 31 -15.53 5.25 -0.07
N SER A 32 -16.33 5.73 -1.03
CA SER A 32 -17.36 4.95 -1.75
C SER A 32 -17.50 5.51 -3.18
N PRO A 33 -16.66 5.08 -4.13
CA PRO A 33 -15.65 4.02 -3.99
C PRO A 33 -14.41 4.50 -3.20
N GLY A 34 -13.77 3.58 -2.52
CA GLY A 34 -12.44 3.73 -1.92
C GLY A 34 -11.62 2.48 -2.21
N HIS A 35 -10.33 2.51 -1.96
CA HIS A 35 -9.43 1.41 -2.29
C HIS A 35 -8.35 1.23 -1.25
N ALA A 36 -7.90 0.00 -1.07
CA ALA A 36 -6.85 -0.34 -0.13
C ALA A 36 -5.90 -1.36 -0.75
N VAL A 37 -4.62 -1.23 -0.40
CA VAL A 37 -3.57 -2.19 -0.74
C VAL A 37 -2.74 -2.50 0.50
N MET A 38 -2.22 -3.72 0.58
CA MET A 38 -1.48 -4.22 1.74
C MET A 38 -0.01 -4.45 1.38
N ILE A 39 0.88 -4.10 2.30
CA ILE A 39 2.30 -4.45 2.23
C ILE A 39 2.46 -5.90 2.65
N LEU A 40 2.88 -6.77 1.74
CA LEU A 40 3.01 -8.21 1.98
C LEU A 40 4.40 -8.58 2.49
N ASP A 41 5.42 -7.92 1.94
CA ASP A 41 6.83 -8.10 2.32
C ASP A 41 7.61 -6.83 1.97
N VAL A 42 8.75 -6.62 2.63
CA VAL A 42 9.63 -5.47 2.38
C VAL A 42 11.09 -5.93 2.25
N ALA A 43 11.74 -5.52 1.17
CA ALA A 43 13.15 -5.78 0.94
C ALA A 43 13.96 -4.47 0.84
N GLY A 44 15.24 -4.56 1.20
CA GLY A 44 16.22 -3.49 1.02
C GLY A 44 17.19 -3.82 -0.11
N SER A 45 17.51 -2.83 -0.92
CA SER A 45 18.58 -2.88 -1.93
C SER A 45 19.90 -2.37 -1.36
N GLU A 46 21.03 -2.80 -1.92
CA GLU A 46 22.38 -2.38 -1.51
C GLU A 46 22.59 -0.85 -1.61
N ASP A 47 21.83 -0.18 -2.48
CA ASP A 47 21.85 1.27 -2.65
C ASP A 47 20.96 2.02 -1.64
N GLY A 48 20.40 1.33 -0.65
CA GLY A 48 19.59 1.90 0.41
C GLY A 48 18.13 2.14 0.04
N ARG A 49 17.70 1.79 -1.18
CA ARG A 49 16.27 1.83 -1.55
C ARG A 49 15.52 0.70 -0.86
N ARG A 50 14.26 0.96 -0.50
CA ARG A 50 13.33 -0.05 0.01
C ARG A 50 12.23 -0.31 -1.01
N VAL A 51 11.89 -1.58 -1.17
CA VAL A 51 10.84 -2.04 -2.07
C VAL A 51 9.88 -2.95 -1.33
N ALA A 52 8.64 -3.08 -1.82
CA ALA A 52 7.66 -3.96 -1.23
C ALA A 52 6.91 -4.80 -2.27
N LEU A 53 6.51 -6.00 -1.85
CA LEU A 53 5.41 -6.71 -2.49
C LEU A 53 4.10 -6.08 -2.03
N VAL A 54 3.25 -5.71 -2.98
CA VAL A 54 1.97 -5.06 -2.70
C VAL A 54 0.84 -6.00 -3.11
N GLY A 55 -0.08 -6.27 -2.20
CA GLY A 55 -1.27 -7.06 -2.45
C GLY A 55 -2.52 -6.20 -2.57
N GLN A 56 -3.44 -6.58 -3.43
CA GLN A 56 -4.78 -5.98 -3.46
C GLN A 56 -5.86 -7.05 -3.64
N GLY A 57 -7.11 -6.69 -3.30
CA GLY A 57 -8.31 -7.45 -3.63
C GLY A 57 -9.47 -6.50 -3.89
N TYR A 58 -10.38 -6.86 -4.80
CA TYR A 58 -11.57 -6.05 -5.09
C TYR A 58 -12.69 -6.41 -4.13
N MET A 59 -13.13 -5.45 -3.32
CA MET A 59 -14.13 -5.74 -2.28
C MET A 59 -15.54 -5.99 -2.83
N PRO A 60 -16.27 -7.01 -2.34
CA PRO A 60 -15.86 -7.97 -1.31
C PRO A 60 -14.80 -8.94 -1.84
N ALA A 61 -13.60 -8.93 -1.21
CA ALA A 61 -12.44 -9.59 -1.77
C ALA A 61 -12.63 -11.11 -1.66
N GLN A 62 -12.89 -11.75 -2.79
CA GLN A 62 -12.95 -13.21 -2.88
C GLN A 62 -11.54 -13.81 -2.96
N GLU A 63 -10.58 -13.06 -3.51
CA GLU A 63 -9.17 -13.44 -3.64
C GLU A 63 -8.26 -12.20 -3.47
N MET A 64 -7.06 -12.41 -2.92
CA MET A 64 -5.99 -11.42 -2.92
C MET A 64 -4.92 -11.82 -3.91
N HIS A 65 -4.39 -10.86 -4.65
CA HIS A 65 -3.29 -11.09 -5.60
C HIS A 65 -2.16 -10.09 -5.38
N VAL A 66 -0.94 -10.53 -5.70
CA VAL A 66 0.24 -9.66 -5.78
C VAL A 66 0.08 -8.77 -7.00
N LEU A 67 0.36 -7.48 -6.84
CA LEU A 67 0.37 -6.53 -7.95
C LEU A 67 1.59 -6.75 -8.84
N GLU A 68 1.38 -6.56 -10.14
CA GLU A 68 2.44 -6.51 -11.15
C GLU A 68 2.32 -5.19 -11.92
N ASP A 69 3.45 -4.57 -12.24
CA ASP A 69 3.53 -3.40 -13.11
C ASP A 69 4.89 -3.35 -13.84
N GLN A 70 4.93 -2.69 -14.99
CA GLN A 70 6.15 -2.45 -15.79
C GLN A 70 6.58 -0.97 -15.74
N GLY A 71 6.04 -0.20 -14.80
CA GLY A 71 6.36 1.20 -14.57
C GLY A 71 7.77 1.44 -14.02
N ALA A 72 8.24 2.69 -14.11
CA ALA A 72 9.59 3.08 -13.67
C ALA A 72 9.85 2.90 -12.16
N HIS A 73 8.79 2.77 -11.37
CA HIS A 73 8.84 2.63 -9.91
C HIS A 73 8.70 1.17 -9.43
N VAL A 74 8.78 0.20 -10.33
CA VAL A 74 8.64 -1.22 -10.02
C VAL A 74 9.84 -2.01 -10.54
N LEU A 75 10.50 -2.75 -9.65
CA LEU A 75 11.65 -3.59 -9.96
C LEU A 75 11.15 -5.02 -10.22
N ASP A 76 11.72 -5.66 -11.25
CA ASP A 76 11.39 -7.04 -11.67
C ASP A 76 9.88 -7.32 -11.80
N GLY A 77 9.09 -6.30 -12.12
CA GLY A 77 7.65 -6.41 -12.33
C GLY A 77 6.79 -6.42 -11.06
N VAL A 78 7.35 -6.69 -9.88
CA VAL A 78 6.56 -6.95 -8.65
C VAL A 78 7.04 -6.19 -7.40
N TRP A 79 8.25 -5.64 -7.42
CA TRP A 79 8.84 -4.94 -6.28
C TRP A 79 8.65 -3.44 -6.39
N PHE A 80 7.60 -2.91 -5.76
CA PHE A 80 7.26 -1.49 -5.81
C PHE A 80 8.19 -0.69 -4.91
N LEU A 81 8.75 0.42 -5.41
CA LEU A 81 9.52 1.36 -4.58
C LEU A 81 8.61 1.92 -3.47
N LEU A 82 9.11 1.86 -2.23
CA LEU A 82 8.38 2.41 -1.09
C LEU A 82 8.53 3.94 -1.05
N PRO A 83 7.42 4.69 -0.87
CA PRO A 83 7.46 6.14 -0.85
C PRO A 83 8.13 6.66 0.43
N GLY A 84 8.95 7.71 0.29
CA GLY A 84 9.43 8.51 1.40
C GLY A 84 8.40 9.52 1.93
N PRO A 85 8.79 10.37 2.90
CA PRO A 85 7.95 11.46 3.40
C PRO A 85 7.51 12.41 2.28
N GLY A 86 6.20 12.65 2.16
CA GLY A 86 5.62 13.51 1.13
C GLY A 86 5.54 12.92 -0.28
N GLU A 87 5.93 11.66 -0.45
CA GLU A 87 5.79 10.91 -1.70
C GLU A 87 4.55 10.00 -1.67
N SER A 88 4.26 9.35 -2.80
CA SER A 88 3.13 8.43 -2.95
C SER A 88 3.54 7.10 -3.57
N LEU A 89 2.79 6.06 -3.24
CA LEU A 89 2.89 4.73 -3.83
C LEU A 89 1.96 4.65 -5.05
N ASP A 90 2.54 4.50 -6.22
CA ASP A 90 1.81 4.28 -7.47
C ASP A 90 1.43 2.80 -7.63
N THR A 91 0.19 2.54 -8.05
CA THR A 91 -0.30 1.20 -8.38
C THR A 91 -1.12 1.21 -9.67
N PRO A 92 -1.18 0.12 -10.46
CA PRO A 92 -1.75 0.13 -11.81
C PRO A 92 -3.25 0.45 -11.92
N SER A 93 -4.02 0.28 -10.84
CA SER A 93 -5.49 0.23 -10.89
C SER A 93 -6.19 1.33 -10.08
N TRP A 94 -5.43 2.23 -9.45
CA TRP A 94 -5.99 3.26 -8.59
C TRP A 94 -5.14 4.52 -8.63
N LYS A 95 -5.67 5.63 -8.10
CA LYS A 95 -4.89 6.86 -7.93
C LYS A 95 -3.76 6.64 -6.90
N PRO A 96 -2.66 7.41 -6.98
CA PRO A 96 -1.52 7.24 -6.09
C PRO A 96 -1.91 7.30 -4.60
N PHE A 97 -1.25 6.48 -3.77
CA PHE A 97 -1.46 6.46 -2.32
C PHE A 97 -0.41 7.34 -1.63
N GLU A 98 -0.82 8.51 -1.15
CA GLU A 98 0.04 9.37 -0.33
C GLU A 98 0.58 8.63 0.89
N ARG A 99 1.82 8.92 1.30
CA ARG A 99 2.46 8.32 2.48
C ARG A 99 1.60 8.43 3.76
N SER A 100 0.80 9.49 3.87
CA SER A 100 -0.12 9.74 4.99
C SER A 100 -1.34 8.81 5.04
N ALA A 101 -1.61 8.05 3.97
CA ALA A 101 -2.65 7.04 3.92
C ALA A 101 -2.21 5.68 4.47
N LEU A 102 -0.98 5.59 5.01
CA LEU A 102 -0.45 4.36 5.61
C LEU A 102 -1.01 4.16 7.02
N LEU A 103 -1.59 2.98 7.24
CA LEU A 103 -2.24 2.57 8.46
C LEU A 103 -1.69 1.23 8.96
N ARG A 104 -1.81 1.01 10.27
CA ARG A 104 -1.55 -0.26 10.96
C ARG A 104 -2.66 -0.58 11.96
N PHE A 105 -2.79 -1.85 12.32
CA PHE A 105 -3.65 -2.28 13.44
C PHE A 105 -3.02 -1.96 14.79
#